data_AF-A0A7N8XPA9-F1
#
_entry.id   AF-A0A7N8XPA9-F1
#
_cell.length_a   1.000
_cell.length_b   1.000
_cell.length_c   1.000
_cell.angle_alpha   90.00
_cell.angle_beta   90.00
_cell.angle_gamma   90.00
#
_symmetry.space_group_name_H-M   'P 1'
#
loop_
_entity.id
_entity.type
_entity.pdbx_description
1 polymer ?
#
loop_
_entity_poly.entity_id
_entity_poly.type
_entity_poly.pdbx_seq_one_letter_code
_entity_poly.pdbx_strand_id
1 'polypeptide(L)'
;MGRRSTSSTKSGKFMNPTDQARKEARKRELKKNKKQRMMVRAAVLKMKDPRQIIRDMEKLDEMEFNPVQQPLLNEKVLRDKRKKLRQTFERIVRLYERENPDTYKELRKLELDYETKRGQLALYFDSVKNLPFLIGTVAARATEIGMMWTMTTATLKTTVKKSEMNGEMVTRG
;
A
#
# COMPACT_ATOMS: atom_id res chain seq x y z
N MET A 1 21.12 1.52 30.18
CA MET A 1 21.92 0.27 30.21
C MET A 1 23.37 0.62 30.54
N GLY A 2 23.85 0.24 31.73
CA GLY A 2 25.17 0.64 32.24
C GLY A 2 26.35 0.08 31.44
N ARG A 3 27.37 0.92 31.21
CA ARG A 3 28.68 0.51 30.68
C ARG A 3 29.42 -0.31 31.75
N ARG A 4 29.53 -1.62 31.57
CA ARG A 4 30.44 -2.46 32.39
C ARG A 4 31.90 -2.16 32.05
N SER A 5 32.76 -2.09 33.06
CA SER A 5 34.21 -1.93 32.89
C SER A 5 34.79 -3.10 32.07
N THR A 6 35.77 -2.80 31.21
CA THR A 6 36.34 -3.81 30.30
C THR A 6 37.28 -4.80 31.00
N SER A 7 37.77 -4.45 32.18
CA SER A 7 38.79 -5.17 32.98
C SER A 7 38.22 -6.20 33.97
N SER A 8 36.91 -6.21 34.20
CA SER A 8 36.27 -7.11 35.19
C SER A 8 35.37 -8.15 34.52
N THR A 9 35.27 -9.32 35.16
CA THR A 9 34.40 -10.42 34.72
C THR A 9 32.91 -10.09 34.97
N LYS A 10 31.99 -10.94 34.47
CA LYS A 10 30.54 -10.78 34.68
C LYS A 10 30.16 -10.75 36.18
N SER A 11 30.98 -11.33 37.05
CA SER A 11 30.82 -11.40 38.50
C SER A 11 31.56 -10.28 39.27
N GLY A 12 32.24 -9.36 38.59
CA GLY A 12 33.03 -8.31 39.26
C GLY A 12 34.48 -8.71 39.60
N LYS A 13 34.85 -9.99 39.47
CA LYS A 13 36.22 -10.48 39.73
C LYS A 13 37.21 -9.97 38.68
N PHE A 14 38.46 -9.74 39.08
CA PHE A 14 39.56 -9.40 38.18
C PHE A 14 39.70 -10.44 37.07
N MET A 15 39.85 -9.96 35.84
CA MET A 15 39.97 -10.82 34.66
C MET A 15 41.44 -11.16 34.41
N ASN A 16 41.72 -12.40 34.03
CA ASN A 16 43.07 -12.84 33.69
C ASN A 16 43.68 -11.91 32.60
N PRO A 17 44.93 -11.41 32.77
CA PRO A 17 45.60 -10.55 31.79
C PRO A 17 45.60 -11.11 30.36
N THR A 18 45.71 -12.43 30.17
CA THR A 18 45.64 -13.07 28.83
C THR A 18 44.24 -12.94 28.21
N ASP A 19 43.19 -13.10 29.01
CA ASP A 19 41.81 -12.95 28.53
C ASP A 19 41.45 -11.48 28.29
N GLN A 20 42.04 -10.54 29.05
CA GLN A 20 41.94 -9.11 28.74
C GLN A 20 42.54 -8.81 27.36
N ALA A 21 43.75 -9.32 27.06
CA ALA A 21 44.40 -9.14 25.77
C ALA A 21 43.56 -9.71 24.60
N ARG A 22 43.00 -10.92 24.76
CA ARG A 22 42.08 -11.52 23.78
C ARG A 22 40.82 -10.69 23.57
N LYS A 23 40.21 -10.21 24.66
CA LYS A 23 38.99 -9.39 24.62
C LYS A 23 39.24 -8.05 23.93
N GLU A 24 40.41 -7.44 24.17
CA GLU A 24 40.83 -6.24 23.46
C GLU A 24 41.07 -6.48 21.97
N ALA A 25 41.76 -7.56 21.62
CA ALA A 25 41.97 -7.95 20.22
C ALA A 25 40.64 -8.13 19.48
N ARG A 26 39.70 -8.90 20.06
CA ARG A 26 38.34 -9.10 19.53
C ARG A 26 37.58 -7.78 19.42
N LYS A 27 37.72 -6.86 20.37
CA LYS A 27 37.07 -5.53 20.30
C LYS A 27 37.64 -4.68 19.16
N ARG A 28 38.95 -4.73 18.92
CA ARG A 28 39.60 -4.05 17.78
C ARG A 28 39.12 -4.66 16.46
N GLU A 29 39.04 -5.98 16.37
CA GLU A 29 38.52 -6.70 15.21
C GLU A 29 37.05 -6.37 14.92
N LEU A 30 36.18 -6.43 15.94
CA LEU A 30 34.76 -6.06 15.80
C LEU A 30 34.57 -4.62 15.32
N LYS A 31 35.45 -3.69 15.74
CA LYS A 31 35.44 -2.32 15.23
C LYS A 31 35.82 -2.26 13.74
N LYS A 32 36.84 -3.01 13.31
CA LYS A 32 37.21 -3.12 11.89
C LYS A 32 36.05 -3.70 11.06
N ASN A 33 35.45 -4.80 11.52
CA ASN A 33 34.30 -5.43 10.87
C ASN A 33 33.09 -4.49 10.80
N LYS A 34 32.83 -3.70 11.85
CA LYS A 34 31.77 -2.69 11.83
C LYS A 34 32.05 -1.61 10.78
N LYS A 35 33.27 -1.09 10.70
CA LYS A 35 33.67 -0.11 9.67
C LYS A 35 33.53 -0.69 8.26
N GLN A 36 34.02 -1.91 8.04
CA GLN A 36 33.88 -2.60 6.75
C GLN A 36 32.41 -2.79 6.38
N ARG A 37 31.55 -3.24 7.30
CA ARG A 37 30.11 -3.33 7.06
C ARG A 37 29.49 -1.99 6.67
N MET A 38 29.89 -0.89 7.30
CA MET A 38 29.39 0.44 6.93
C MET A 38 29.87 0.87 5.54
N MET A 39 31.14 0.62 5.19
CA MET A 39 31.68 0.90 3.85
C MET A 39 30.98 0.06 2.78
N VAL A 40 30.82 -1.24 3.00
CA VAL A 40 30.10 -2.14 2.09
C VAL A 40 28.64 -1.68 1.92
N ARG A 41 27.95 -1.31 3.01
CA ARG A 41 26.58 -0.79 2.94
C ARG A 41 26.48 0.48 2.10
N ALA A 42 27.44 1.41 2.23
CA ALA A 42 27.46 2.62 1.42
C ALA A 42 27.75 2.31 -0.06
N ALA A 43 28.72 1.45 -0.34
CA ALA A 43 29.06 1.05 -1.71
C ALA A 43 27.90 0.34 -2.42
N VAL A 44 27.25 -0.63 -1.77
CA VAL A 44 26.06 -1.31 -2.30
C VAL A 44 24.93 -0.34 -2.60
N LEU A 45 24.79 0.73 -1.80
CA LEU A 45 23.78 1.74 -2.02
C LEU A 45 24.09 2.63 -3.24
N LYS A 46 25.38 2.97 -3.46
CA LYS A 46 25.83 3.72 -4.65
C LYS A 46 25.67 2.95 -5.96
N MET A 47 25.79 1.62 -5.92
CA MET A 47 25.62 0.76 -7.09
C MET A 47 24.16 0.61 -7.55
N LYS A 48 23.19 1.03 -6.74
CA LYS A 48 21.77 0.95 -7.11
C LYS A 48 21.39 2.13 -7.99
N ASP A 49 20.72 1.85 -9.09
CA ASP A 49 20.11 2.88 -9.93
C ASP A 49 18.80 3.40 -9.27
N PRO A 50 18.73 4.69 -8.88
CA PRO A 50 17.52 5.26 -8.31
C PRO A 50 16.33 5.25 -9.29
N ARG A 51 16.56 5.34 -10.61
CA ARG A 51 15.49 5.29 -11.62
C ARG A 51 14.87 3.90 -11.71
N GLN A 52 15.66 2.84 -11.53
CA GLN A 52 15.14 1.48 -11.43
C GLN A 52 14.23 1.30 -10.21
N ILE A 53 14.57 1.91 -9.06
CA ILE A 53 13.75 1.82 -7.84
C ILE A 53 12.38 2.48 -8.04
N ILE A 54 12.32 3.62 -8.72
CA ILE A 54 11.03 4.26 -9.08
C ILE A 54 10.21 3.33 -9.97
N ARG A 55 10.81 2.76 -11.03
CA ARG A 55 10.12 1.82 -11.93
C ARG A 55 9.59 0.59 -11.20
N ASP A 56 10.34 0.05 -10.25
CA ASP A 56 9.88 -1.09 -9.44
C ASP A 56 8.72 -0.70 -8.52
N MET A 57 8.66 0.55 -8.03
CA MET A 57 7.50 1.06 -7.29
C MET A 57 6.29 1.27 -8.20
N GLU A 58 6.46 1.86 -9.38
CA GLU A 58 5.39 2.04 -10.38
C GLU A 58 4.76 0.69 -10.74
N LYS A 59 5.56 -0.36 -10.98
CA LYS A 59 5.05 -1.72 -11.23
C LYS A 59 4.21 -2.27 -10.08
N LEU A 60 4.59 -2.01 -8.83
CA LEU A 60 3.79 -2.44 -7.67
C LEU A 60 2.47 -1.68 -7.59
N ASP A 61 2.45 -0.42 -8.00
CA ASP A 61 1.26 0.42 -8.03
C ASP A 61 0.30 -0.01 -9.14
N GLU A 62 0.81 -0.30 -10.34
CA GLU A 62 0.05 -0.88 -11.45
C GLU A 62 -0.61 -2.20 -11.06
N MET A 63 0.08 -3.04 -10.28
CA MET A 63 -0.47 -4.29 -9.76
C MET A 63 -1.55 -4.08 -8.69
N GLU A 64 -1.42 -3.06 -7.83
CA GLU A 64 -2.41 -2.75 -6.77
C GLU A 64 -3.66 -2.09 -7.34
N PHE A 65 -3.50 -1.16 -8.28
CA PHE A 65 -4.57 -0.37 -8.89
C PHE A 65 -5.09 -0.98 -10.19
N ASN A 66 -4.87 -2.27 -10.45
CA ASN A 66 -5.44 -2.94 -11.61
C ASN A 66 -6.96 -3.13 -11.42
N PRO A 67 -7.82 -2.49 -12.22
CA PRO A 67 -9.27 -2.59 -12.06
C PRO A 67 -9.85 -3.91 -12.60
N VAL A 68 -9.08 -4.64 -13.43
CA VAL A 68 -9.55 -5.84 -14.14
C VAL A 68 -9.20 -7.12 -13.39
N GLN A 69 -8.00 -7.18 -12.80
CA GLN A 69 -7.51 -8.35 -12.10
C GLN A 69 -7.25 -8.03 -10.63
N GLN A 70 -7.81 -8.85 -9.72
CA GLN A 70 -7.45 -8.78 -8.32
C GLN A 70 -5.94 -9.07 -8.15
N PRO A 71 -5.23 -8.29 -7.31
CA PRO A 71 -3.81 -8.50 -7.10
C PRO A 71 -3.51 -9.91 -6.60
N LEU A 72 -2.57 -10.60 -7.24
CA LEU A 72 -2.12 -11.95 -6.84
C LEU A 72 -1.48 -11.97 -5.44
N LEU A 73 -0.97 -10.83 -4.98
CA LEU A 73 -0.36 -10.68 -3.66
C LEU A 73 -1.29 -9.94 -2.69
N ASN A 74 -1.26 -10.38 -1.43
CA ASN A 74 -1.92 -9.70 -0.32
C ASN A 74 -1.50 -8.22 -0.25
N GLU A 75 -2.47 -7.32 -0.09
CA GLU A 75 -2.30 -5.87 0.00
C GLU A 75 -1.25 -5.46 1.05
N LYS A 76 -1.18 -6.15 2.18
CA LYS A 76 -0.15 -5.90 3.21
C LYS A 76 1.26 -6.10 2.66
N VAL A 77 1.47 -7.13 1.84
CA VAL A 77 2.79 -7.45 1.26
C VAL A 77 3.20 -6.40 0.22
N LEU A 78 2.24 -5.91 -0.58
CA LEU A 78 2.49 -4.82 -1.55
C LEU A 78 2.90 -3.53 -0.84
N ARG A 79 2.16 -3.14 0.21
CA ARG A 79 2.49 -1.98 1.06
C ARG A 79 3.88 -2.12 1.70
N ASP A 80 4.20 -3.29 2.24
CA ASP A 80 5.51 -3.56 2.85
C ASP A 80 6.66 -3.51 1.84
N LYS A 81 6.47 -4.06 0.62
CA LYS A 81 7.46 -3.98 -0.47
C LYS A 81 7.68 -2.54 -0.93
N ARG A 82 6.60 -1.78 -1.16
CA ARG A 82 6.66 -0.34 -1.51
C ARG A 82 7.41 0.46 -0.44
N LYS A 83 7.10 0.23 0.84
CA LYS A 83 7.78 0.88 1.96
C LYS A 83 9.29 0.61 1.96
N LYS A 84 9.72 -0.61 1.66
CA LYS A 84 11.15 -0.97 1.57
C LYS A 84 11.85 -0.29 0.38
N LEU A 85 11.20 -0.18 -0.77
CA LEU A 85 11.73 0.53 -1.93
C LEU A 85 11.86 2.02 -1.64
N ARG A 86 10.82 2.65 -1.08
CA ARG A 86 10.86 4.07 -0.67
C ARG A 86 11.97 4.36 0.34
N GLN A 87 12.14 3.52 1.36
CA GLN A 87 13.25 3.64 2.31
C GLN A 87 14.62 3.51 1.65
N THR A 88 14.75 2.70 0.60
CA THR A 88 16.00 2.56 -0.15
C THR A 88 16.27 3.81 -0.98
N PHE A 89 15.25 4.32 -1.66
CA PHE A 89 15.32 5.57 -2.43
C PHE A 89 15.70 6.76 -1.55
N GLU A 90 15.05 6.94 -0.39
CA GLU A 90 15.35 8.04 0.55
C GLU A 90 16.81 8.01 1.04
N ARG A 91 17.37 6.81 1.28
CA ARG A 91 18.79 6.68 1.65
C ARG A 91 19.71 7.09 0.50
N ILE A 92 19.33 6.82 -0.75
CA ILE A 92 20.09 7.24 -1.94
C ILE A 92 20.01 8.77 -2.09
N VAL A 93 18.82 9.37 -1.94
CA VAL A 93 18.62 10.82 -1.98
C VAL A 93 19.52 11.53 -0.96
N ARG A 94 19.54 11.07 0.30
CA ARG A 94 20.43 11.61 1.35
C ARG A 94 21.93 11.44 1.06
N LEU A 95 22.30 10.45 0.26
CA LEU A 95 23.69 10.25 -0.17
C LEU A 95 24.05 11.33 -1.20
N TYR A 96 23.20 11.55 -2.20
CA TYR A 96 23.43 12.56 -3.24
C TYR A 96 23.28 13.99 -2.75
N GLU A 97 22.49 14.25 -1.70
CA GLU A 97 22.42 15.57 -1.04
C GLU A 97 23.81 16.11 -0.64
N ARG A 98 24.71 15.21 -0.24
CA ARG A 98 26.09 15.57 0.16
C ARG A 98 27.10 15.48 -0.98
N GLU A 99 26.90 14.57 -1.93
CA GLU A 99 27.88 14.30 -2.98
C GLU A 99 27.66 15.14 -4.25
N ASN A 100 26.41 15.31 -4.70
CA ASN A 100 26.07 16.04 -5.94
C ASN A 100 24.69 16.73 -5.83
N PRO A 101 24.64 18.07 -5.63
CA PRO A 101 23.38 18.79 -5.43
C PRO A 101 22.48 18.79 -6.67
N ASP A 102 23.04 18.68 -7.88
CA ASP A 102 22.24 18.66 -9.12
C ASP A 102 21.49 17.33 -9.29
N THR A 103 22.19 16.20 -9.07
CA THR A 103 21.55 14.88 -9.05
C THR A 103 20.48 14.80 -7.96
N TYR A 104 20.70 15.41 -6.79
CA TYR A 104 19.68 15.50 -5.76
C TYR A 104 18.40 16.17 -6.26
N LYS A 105 18.49 17.30 -6.96
CA LYS A 105 17.32 18.00 -7.53
C LYS A 105 16.57 17.11 -8.52
N GLU A 106 17.28 16.40 -9.40
CA GLU A 106 16.66 15.45 -10.33
C GLU A 106 15.91 14.33 -9.60
N LEU A 107 16.52 13.76 -8.55
CA LEU A 107 15.88 12.70 -7.76
C LEU A 107 14.64 13.19 -7.01
N ARG A 108 14.65 14.42 -6.51
CA ARG A 108 13.48 15.05 -5.88
C ARG A 108 12.36 15.27 -6.90
N LYS A 109 12.70 15.67 -8.12
CA LYS A 109 11.72 15.79 -9.21
C LYS A 109 11.10 14.44 -9.55
N LEU A 110 11.92 13.40 -9.70
CA LEU A 110 11.43 12.04 -9.96
C LEU A 110 10.51 11.51 -8.85
N GLU A 111 10.80 11.83 -7.58
CA GLU A 111 9.92 11.49 -6.47
C GLU A 111 8.55 12.18 -6.59
N LEU A 112 8.54 13.47 -6.90
CA LEU A 112 7.31 14.25 -7.09
C LEU A 112 6.47 13.73 -8.26
N ASP A 113 7.12 13.43 -9.39
CA ASP A 113 6.47 12.88 -10.59
C ASP A 113 5.83 11.52 -10.26
N TYR A 114 6.53 10.65 -9.52
CA TYR A 114 6.00 9.37 -9.06
C TYR A 114 4.77 9.54 -8.14
N GLU A 115 4.83 10.46 -7.18
CA GLU A 115 3.70 10.70 -6.26
C GLU A 115 2.46 11.23 -7.00
N THR A 116 2.66 12.10 -7.99
CA THR A 116 1.58 12.62 -8.83
C THR A 116 0.94 11.52 -9.67
N LYS A 117 1.74 10.69 -10.35
CA LYS A 117 1.24 9.54 -11.13
C LYS A 117 0.46 8.57 -10.25
N ARG A 118 0.98 8.26 -9.06
CA ARG A 118 0.29 7.37 -8.11
C ARG A 118 -1.03 7.95 -7.63
N GLY A 119 -1.09 9.26 -7.38
CA GLY A 119 -2.33 9.96 -7.05
C GLY A 119 -3.36 9.84 -8.16
N GLN A 120 -2.96 10.03 -9.41
CA GLN A 120 -3.83 9.86 -10.58
C GLN A 120 -4.33 8.41 -10.72
N LEU A 121 -3.47 7.42 -10.54
CA LEU A 121 -3.84 6.00 -10.57
C LEU A 121 -4.85 5.64 -9.48
N ALA A 122 -4.65 6.14 -8.26
CA ALA A 122 -5.58 5.91 -7.15
C ALA A 122 -6.96 6.51 -7.43
N LEU A 123 -7.00 7.77 -7.91
CA LEU A 123 -8.25 8.43 -8.30
C LEU A 123 -8.97 7.69 -9.43
N TYR A 124 -8.23 7.23 -10.44
CA TYR A 124 -8.79 6.44 -11.54
C TYR A 124 -9.38 5.13 -11.01
N PHE A 125 -8.64 4.38 -10.20
CA PHE A 125 -9.10 3.12 -9.62
C PHE A 125 -10.36 3.30 -8.76
N ASP A 126 -10.41 4.33 -7.92
CA ASP A 126 -11.60 4.64 -7.13
C ASP A 126 -12.79 4.99 -8.04
N SER A 127 -12.59 5.77 -9.11
CA SER A 127 -13.66 6.10 -10.06
C SER A 127 -14.21 4.85 -10.77
N VAL A 128 -13.33 3.93 -11.20
CA VAL A 128 -13.71 2.70 -11.92
C VAL A 128 -14.37 1.68 -11.00
N LYS A 129 -13.96 1.59 -9.72
CA LYS A 129 -14.63 0.73 -8.74
C LYS A 129 -16.00 1.23 -8.32
N ASN A 130 -16.20 2.55 -8.23
CA ASN A 130 -17.46 3.14 -7.81
C ASN A 130 -18.52 3.17 -8.93
N LEU A 131 -18.10 3.16 -10.21
CA LEU A 131 -19.00 3.12 -11.37
C LEU A 131 -19.93 1.90 -11.45
N PRO A 132 -19.47 0.64 -11.34
CA PRO A 132 -20.35 -0.53 -11.38
C PRO A 132 -21.30 -0.60 -10.17
N PHE A 133 -20.92 -0.04 -9.02
CA PHE A 133 -21.82 0.09 -7.86
C PHE A 133 -22.96 1.08 -8.13
N LEU A 134 -22.67 2.23 -8.74
CA LEU A 134 -23.67 3.24 -9.11
C LEU A 134 -24.63 2.72 -10.20
N ILE A 135 -24.12 2.06 -11.23
CA ILE A 135 -24.95 1.50 -12.32
C ILE A 135 -25.85 0.38 -11.77
N GLY A 136 -25.33 -0.51 -10.92
CA GLY A 136 -26.12 -1.56 -10.28
C GLY A 136 -27.22 -1.03 -9.35
N THR A 137 -26.94 0.05 -8.62
CA THR A 137 -27.91 0.65 -7.68
C THR A 137 -29.03 1.40 -8.41
N VAL A 138 -28.70 2.09 -9.51
CA VAL A 138 -29.71 2.78 -10.34
C VAL A 138 -30.58 1.76 -11.09
N ALA A 139 -30.00 0.67 -11.60
CA ALA A 139 -30.76 -0.40 -12.25
C ALA A 139 -31.72 -1.11 -11.27
N ALA A 140 -31.26 -1.42 -10.04
CA ALA A 140 -32.10 -2.05 -9.02
C ALA A 140 -33.28 -1.16 -8.61
N ARG A 141 -33.06 0.15 -8.44
CA ARG A 141 -34.13 1.11 -8.13
C ARG A 141 -35.13 1.30 -9.26
N ALA A 142 -34.68 1.25 -10.52
CA ALA A 142 -35.57 1.33 -11.67
C ALA A 142 -36.53 0.12 -11.76
N THR A 143 -36.06 -1.08 -11.41
CA THR A 143 -36.90 -2.28 -11.33
C THR A 143 -37.89 -2.26 -10.17
N GLU A 144 -37.50 -1.73 -9.00
CA GLU A 144 -38.41 -1.60 -7.85
C GLU A 144 -39.56 -0.61 -8.12
N ILE A 145 -39.27 0.54 -8.74
CA ILE A 145 -40.29 1.52 -9.14
C ILE A 145 -41.21 0.94 -10.21
N GLY A 146 -40.66 0.20 -11.19
CA GLY A 146 -41.44 -0.49 -12.21
C GLY A 146 -42.37 -1.56 -11.61
N MET A 147 -41.87 -2.39 -10.69
CA MET A 147 -42.68 -3.41 -10.00
C MET A 147 -43.78 -2.77 -9.15
N MET A 148 -43.51 -1.69 -8.41
CA MET A 148 -44.54 -0.98 -7.65
C MET A 148 -45.66 -0.44 -8.55
N TRP A 149 -45.34 0.11 -9.72
CA TRP A 149 -46.36 0.67 -10.63
C TRP A 149 -47.23 -0.43 -11.27
N THR A 150 -46.64 -1.58 -11.61
CA THR A 150 -47.41 -2.75 -12.10
C THR A 150 -48.32 -3.34 -11.04
N MET A 151 -47.87 -3.43 -9.78
CA MET A 151 -48.70 -3.96 -8.69
C MET A 151 -49.86 -3.02 -8.35
N THR A 152 -49.64 -1.70 -8.42
CA THR A 152 -50.68 -0.69 -8.13
C THR A 152 -51.74 -0.65 -9.24
N THR A 153 -51.35 -0.83 -10.50
CA THR A 153 -52.31 -0.91 -11.62
C THR A 153 -53.03 -2.26 -11.68
N ALA A 154 -52.39 -3.35 -11.26
CA ALA A 154 -53.01 -4.67 -11.16
C ALA A 154 -54.11 -4.71 -10.09
N THR A 155 -53.88 -4.15 -8.91
CA THR A 155 -54.89 -4.09 -7.83
C THR A 155 -56.09 -3.19 -8.17
N LEU A 156 -55.86 -2.07 -8.87
CA LEU A 156 -56.95 -1.22 -9.36
C LEU A 156 -57.81 -1.92 -10.43
N LYS A 157 -57.24 -2.78 -11.27
CA LYS A 157 -58.00 -3.54 -12.28
C LYS A 157 -58.82 -4.69 -11.66
N THR A 158 -58.35 -5.32 -10.60
CA THR A 158 -59.11 -6.37 -9.90
C THR A 158 -60.25 -5.81 -9.05
N THR A 159 -60.12 -4.62 -8.49
CA THR A 159 -61.23 -3.99 -7.74
C THR A 159 -62.34 -3.51 -8.66
N VAL A 160 -62.02 -2.95 -9.83
CA VAL A 160 -63.03 -2.50 -10.83
C VAL A 160 -63.81 -3.68 -11.42
N LYS A 161 -63.15 -4.79 -11.79
CA LYS A 161 -63.85 -6.01 -12.23
C LYS A 161 -64.75 -6.61 -11.15
N LYS A 162 -64.36 -6.50 -9.88
CA LYS A 162 -65.15 -7.01 -8.75
C LYS A 162 -66.39 -6.14 -8.46
N SER A 163 -66.33 -4.83 -8.72
CA SER A 163 -67.51 -3.96 -8.68
C SER A 163 -68.45 -4.14 -9.87
N GLU A 164 -67.93 -4.46 -11.06
CA GLU A 164 -68.76 -4.74 -12.25
C GLU A 164 -69.53 -6.06 -12.12
N MET A 165 -68.89 -7.14 -11.65
CA MET A 165 -69.58 -8.43 -11.44
C MET A 165 -70.61 -8.41 -10.30
N ASN A 166 -70.43 -7.54 -9.30
CA ASN A 166 -71.42 -7.38 -8.23
C ASN A 166 -72.62 -6.51 -8.65
N GLY A 167 -72.48 -5.70 -9.71
CA GLY A 167 -73.59 -4.94 -10.29
C GLY A 167 -74.50 -5.78 -11.19
N GLU A 168 -73.96 -6.77 -11.89
CA GLU A 168 -74.73 -7.67 -12.77
C GLU A 168 -75.56 -8.72 -12.01
N MET A 169 -75.19 -9.07 -10.77
CA MET A 169 -75.95 -10.01 -9.94
C MET A 169 -77.19 -9.41 -9.26
N VAL A 170 -77.40 -8.10 -9.31
CA VAL A 170 -78.57 -7.44 -8.66
C VAL A 170 -79.73 -7.18 -9.66
N THR A 171 -79.53 -7.46 -10.95
CA THR A 171 -80.57 -7.24 -11.99
C THR A 171 -81.16 -8.52 -12.59
N ARG A 172 -80.86 -9.70 -12.03
CA ARG A 172 -81.51 -10.97 -12.40
C ARG A 172 -81.83 -11.78 -11.15
N GLY A 173 -83.04 -11.57 -10.61
CA GLY A 173 -83.60 -12.30 -9.48
C GLY A 173 -84.67 -11.50 -8.77
#